data_AF-A0A924GHY0-F1
#
_entry.id   AF-A0A924GHY0-F1
#
_cell.length_a   1.000
_cell.length_b   1.000
_cell.length_c   1.000
_cell.angle_alpha   90.00
_cell.angle_beta   90.00
_cell.angle_gamma   90.00
#
_symmetry.space_group_name_H-M   'P 1'
#
loop_
_entity.id
_entity.type
_entity.pdbx_description
1 polymer ?
#
loop_
_entity_poly.entity_id
_entity_poly.type
_entity_poly.pdbx_seq_one_letter_code
_entity_poly.pdbx_strand_id
1 'polypeptide(L)'
;MSTDMGTDGAVEFPAGIFVHWCESCGHEELLDSRDAYRAGWDFPPHMGAWGVLSPRTCPNCSMKDTSWWAITVDHRDIDEMTAQERKAVGRILDELPADSGYNWAELDGPSSLD
;
A
#
# COMPACT_ATOMS: atom_id res chain seq x y z
N MET A 1 29.48 -27.78 20.35
CA MET A 1 29.12 -26.35 20.48
C MET A 1 28.95 -25.80 19.08
N SER A 2 27.94 -24.93 18.93
CA SER A 2 27.49 -24.23 17.72
C SER A 2 26.71 -25.03 16.69
N THR A 3 25.40 -24.97 16.88
CA THR A 3 24.34 -24.91 15.86
C THR A 3 24.68 -23.95 14.74
N ASP A 4 24.54 -24.41 13.49
CA ASP A 4 24.28 -23.53 12.35
C ASP A 4 22.87 -23.87 11.87
N MET A 5 21.88 -23.12 12.37
CA MET A 5 20.54 -23.13 11.80
C MET A 5 20.62 -22.30 10.53
N GLY A 6 20.64 -22.98 9.39
CA GLY A 6 20.50 -22.35 8.09
C GLY A 6 19.23 -21.49 8.11
N THR A 7 19.42 -20.18 8.02
CA THR A 7 18.32 -19.22 7.88
C THR A 7 17.61 -19.54 6.59
N ASP A 8 16.39 -20.07 6.72
CA ASP A 8 15.40 -20.13 5.65
C ASP A 8 15.42 -18.81 4.88
N GLY A 9 15.44 -18.90 3.55
CA GLY A 9 15.47 -17.78 2.62
C GLY A 9 14.29 -16.84 2.84
N ALA A 10 14.44 -15.92 3.79
CA ALA A 10 13.67 -14.69 3.82
C ALA A 10 13.95 -14.02 2.48
N VAL A 11 12.94 -14.03 1.61
CA VAL A 11 12.94 -13.19 0.42
C VAL A 11 13.03 -11.77 0.95
N GLU A 12 14.23 -11.21 0.95
CA GLU A 12 14.44 -9.79 1.17
C GLU A 12 13.76 -9.10 -0.01
N PHE A 13 12.50 -8.70 0.16
CA PHE A 13 11.88 -7.75 -0.74
C PHE A 13 12.53 -6.41 -0.41
N PRO A 14 13.40 -5.85 -1.27
CA PRO A 14 13.94 -4.52 -1.02
C PRO A 14 12.82 -3.54 -1.33
N ALA A 15 11.91 -3.36 -0.38
CA ALA A 15 10.96 -2.29 -0.48
C ALA A 15 11.74 -1.01 -0.18
N GLY A 16 12.32 -0.46 -1.25
CA GLY A 16 13.15 0.72 -1.21
C GLY A 16 12.37 1.95 -0.78
N ILE A 17 12.94 3.10 -1.05
CA ILE A 17 12.33 4.39 -0.69
C ILE A 17 11.18 4.67 -1.67
N PHE A 18 9.96 4.86 -1.15
CA PHE A 18 8.79 5.23 -1.94
C PHE A 18 7.81 6.11 -1.13
N VAL A 19 6.83 6.70 -1.82
CA VAL A 19 5.82 7.58 -1.20
C VAL A 19 4.78 6.75 -0.45
N HIS A 20 4.81 6.86 0.88
CA HIS A 20 3.76 6.37 1.76
C HIS A 20 2.68 7.44 1.88
N TRP A 21 1.41 7.05 1.82
CA TRP A 21 0.29 8.00 1.80
C TRP A 21 -0.85 7.53 2.69
N CYS A 22 -1.45 8.44 3.45
CA CYS A 22 -2.56 8.10 4.33
C CYS A 22 -3.89 8.31 3.60
N GLU A 23 -4.68 7.26 3.45
CA GLU A 23 -6.00 7.36 2.83
C GLU A 23 -6.99 8.15 3.67
N SER A 24 -6.81 8.20 5.00
CA SER A 24 -7.72 8.88 5.92
C SER A 24 -7.47 10.39 5.99
N CYS A 25 -6.20 10.82 6.13
CA CYS A 25 -5.86 12.25 6.30
C CYS A 25 -5.15 12.89 5.10
N GLY A 26 -4.73 12.11 4.11
CA GLY A 26 -4.03 12.60 2.92
C GLY A 26 -2.55 12.95 3.13
N HIS A 27 -1.97 12.67 4.31
CA HIS A 27 -0.54 12.88 4.56
C HIS A 27 0.30 11.99 3.64
N GLU A 28 1.35 12.55 3.02
CA GLU A 28 2.28 11.82 2.17
C GLU A 28 3.72 12.03 2.65
N GLU A 29 4.53 10.96 2.60
CA GLU A 29 5.92 11.00 3.04
C GLU A 29 6.79 10.03 2.24
N LEU A 30 7.97 10.49 1.81
CA LEU A 30 8.94 9.66 1.11
C LEU A 30 9.81 8.92 2.15
N LEU A 31 9.60 7.62 2.30
CA LEU A 31 10.20 6.82 3.36
C LEU A 31 10.79 5.51 2.82
N ASP A 32 11.83 5.01 3.49
CA ASP A 32 12.21 3.59 3.40
C ASP A 32 11.12 2.76 4.09
N SER A 33 10.70 1.67 3.44
CA SER A 33 9.53 0.90 3.88
C SER A 33 9.67 0.29 5.26
N ARG A 34 10.90 -0.10 5.64
CA ARG A 34 11.15 -0.68 6.96
C ARG A 34 11.08 0.38 8.04
N ASP A 35 11.58 1.58 7.76
CA ASP A 35 11.49 2.69 8.72
C ASP A 35 10.06 3.23 8.82
N ALA A 36 9.30 3.25 7.71
CA ALA A 36 7.87 3.57 7.73
C ALA A 36 7.07 2.57 8.58
N TYR A 37 7.29 1.26 8.38
CA TYR A 37 6.64 0.24 9.18
C TYR A 37 6.95 0.39 10.67
N ARG A 38 8.22 0.63 11.02
CA ARG A 38 8.63 0.89 12.41
C ARG A 38 7.98 2.14 12.99
N ALA A 39 7.74 3.16 12.17
CA ALA A 39 7.04 4.36 12.58
C ALA A 39 5.52 4.14 12.77
N GLY A 40 4.97 3.02 12.29
CA GLY A 40 3.55 2.66 12.42
C GLY A 40 2.72 2.91 11.15
N TRP A 41 3.36 2.96 9.98
CA TRP A 41 2.64 3.00 8.71
C TRP A 41 2.13 1.62 8.32
N ASP A 42 0.87 1.55 7.90
CA ASP A 42 0.28 0.35 7.31
C ASP A 42 0.53 0.36 5.79
N PHE A 43 1.68 -0.16 5.35
CA PHE A 43 2.05 -0.26 3.93
C PHE A 43 2.79 -1.56 3.60
N PRO A 44 2.73 -2.04 2.34
CA PRO A 44 3.51 -3.19 1.91
C PRO A 44 4.99 -2.82 1.87
N PRO A 45 5.89 -3.80 2.00
CA PRO A 45 5.63 -5.24 2.09
C PRO A 45 5.36 -5.71 3.53
N HIS A 46 5.47 -4.82 4.51
CA HIS A 46 5.37 -5.20 5.92
C HIS A 46 3.93 -5.34 6.41
N MET A 47 2.98 -4.61 5.80
CA MET A 47 1.55 -4.68 6.07
C MET A 47 0.76 -4.74 4.76
N GLY A 48 -0.07 -5.79 4.60
CA GLY A 48 -0.81 -6.01 3.37
C GLY A 48 0.08 -6.39 2.18
N ALA A 49 -0.43 -6.18 0.97
CA ALA A 49 0.27 -6.45 -0.28
C ALA A 49 0.00 -5.34 -1.31
N TRP A 50 0.90 -5.20 -2.29
CA TRP A 50 0.72 -4.30 -3.44
C TRP A 50 -0.43 -4.76 -4.33
N GLY A 51 -1.24 -3.83 -4.84
CA GLY A 51 -2.40 -4.14 -5.68
C GLY A 51 -3.56 -4.82 -4.94
N VAL A 52 -3.45 -5.05 -3.62
CA VAL A 52 -4.44 -5.74 -2.81
C VAL A 52 -5.01 -4.76 -1.78
N LEU A 53 -6.34 -4.61 -1.78
CA LEU A 53 -7.05 -3.76 -0.85
C LEU A 53 -6.67 -4.14 0.60
N SER A 54 -5.99 -3.22 1.26
CA SER A 54 -5.51 -3.30 2.64
C SER A 54 -5.32 -1.88 3.18
N PRO A 55 -5.28 -1.65 4.51
CA PRO A 55 -5.13 -0.31 5.09
C PRO A 55 -3.93 0.44 4.53
N ARG A 56 -4.11 1.72 4.15
CA ARG A 56 -3.04 2.71 3.88
C ARG A 56 -3.12 3.85 4.88
N THR A 57 -2.53 3.67 6.05
CA THR A 57 -2.66 4.61 7.18
C THR A 57 -1.32 5.05 7.74
N CYS A 58 -1.23 6.34 8.05
CA CYS A 58 -0.09 6.88 8.80
C CYS A 58 -0.25 6.62 10.31
N PRO A 59 0.82 6.79 11.10
CA PRO A 59 0.83 6.45 12.54
C PRO A 59 -0.18 7.24 13.39
N ASN A 60 -0.70 8.36 12.85
CA ASN A 60 -1.63 9.24 13.53
C ASN A 60 -3.10 8.97 13.18
N CYS A 61 -3.37 8.05 12.25
CA CYS A 61 -4.72 7.69 11.82
C CYS A 61 -5.04 6.25 12.19
N SER A 62 -6.33 5.97 12.41
CA SER A 62 -6.81 4.64 12.74
C SER A 62 -7.08 3.85 11.46
N MET A 63 -6.67 2.58 11.42
CA MET A 63 -7.05 1.67 10.32
C MET A 63 -8.56 1.51 10.17
N LYS A 64 -9.36 1.87 11.18
CA LYS A 64 -10.83 1.85 11.11
C LYS A 64 -11.40 2.88 10.14
N ASP A 65 -10.63 3.91 9.83
CA ASP A 65 -11.02 5.00 8.94
C ASP A 65 -10.59 4.72 7.50
N THR A 66 -10.33 3.46 7.15
CA THR A 66 -9.85 3.02 5.82
C THR A 66 -10.96 2.46 4.95
N SER A 67 -10.77 2.56 3.65
CA SER A 67 -11.63 1.89 2.66
C SER A 67 -11.64 0.37 2.84
N TRP A 68 -10.51 -0.22 3.25
CA TRP A 68 -10.45 -1.64 3.59
C TRP A 68 -11.36 -2.00 4.76
N TRP A 69 -11.36 -1.21 5.85
CA TRP A 69 -12.23 -1.45 7.00
C TRP A 69 -13.70 -1.31 6.62
N ALA A 70 -14.03 -0.26 5.86
CA ALA A 70 -15.36 -0.02 5.32
C ALA A 70 -15.95 -1.26 4.65
N ILE A 71 -15.18 -1.87 3.75
CA ILE A 71 -15.64 -3.00 2.93
C ILE A 71 -15.58 -4.30 3.72
N THR A 72 -14.46 -4.54 4.41
CA THR A 72 -14.16 -5.86 4.98
C THR A 72 -14.82 -6.08 6.34
N VAL A 73 -14.90 -5.02 7.15
CA VAL A 73 -15.39 -5.11 8.54
C VAL A 73 -16.79 -4.53 8.66
N ASP A 74 -17.04 -3.35 8.09
CA ASP A 74 -18.36 -2.72 8.17
C ASP A 74 -19.34 -3.23 7.09
N HIS A 75 -18.85 -4.02 6.14
CA HIS A 75 -19.64 -4.56 5.01
C HIS A 75 -20.37 -3.48 4.20
N ARG A 76 -19.75 -2.29 4.06
CA ARG A 76 -20.27 -1.20 3.23
C ARG A 76 -20.07 -1.51 1.75
N ASP A 77 -21.10 -1.27 0.96
CA ASP A 77 -21.04 -1.41 -0.50
C ASP A 77 -20.30 -0.22 -1.14
N ILE A 78 -19.72 -0.43 -2.33
CA ILE A 78 -18.95 0.59 -3.08
C ILE A 78 -19.75 1.88 -3.37
N ASP A 79 -21.07 1.74 -3.51
CA ASP A 79 -22.00 2.84 -3.77
C ASP A 79 -22.22 3.72 -2.53
N GLU A 80 -22.02 3.17 -1.33
CA GLU A 80 -22.14 3.86 -0.04
C GLU A 80 -20.84 4.56 0.36
N MET A 81 -19.74 4.27 -0.35
CA MET A 81 -18.44 4.85 -0.06
C MET A 81 -18.41 6.35 -0.39
N THR A 82 -17.55 7.08 0.30
CA THR A 82 -17.23 8.46 -0.03
C THR A 82 -16.36 8.53 -1.28
N ALA A 83 -16.28 9.71 -1.91
CA ALA A 83 -15.38 9.93 -3.04
C ALA A 83 -13.90 9.70 -2.66
N GLN A 84 -13.53 10.01 -1.40
CA GLN A 84 -12.19 9.79 -0.87
C GLN A 84 -11.87 8.30 -0.74
N GLU A 85 -12.77 7.51 -0.16
CA GLU A 85 -12.57 6.07 -0.03
C GLU A 85 -12.51 5.38 -1.40
N ARG A 86 -13.36 5.75 -2.37
CA ARG A 86 -13.27 5.22 -3.74
C ARG A 86 -11.95 5.57 -4.42
N LYS A 87 -11.45 6.80 -4.22
CA LYS A 87 -10.14 7.21 -4.72
C LYS A 87 -9.02 6.38 -4.09
N ALA A 88 -9.10 6.08 -2.80
CA ALA A 88 -8.14 5.24 -2.10
C ALA A 88 -8.13 3.81 -2.67
N VAL A 89 -9.30 3.20 -2.88
CA VAL A 89 -9.41 1.88 -3.52
C VAL A 89 -8.72 1.86 -4.87
N GLY A 90 -9.02 2.84 -5.74
CA GLY A 90 -8.37 2.93 -7.05
C GLY A 90 -6.85 3.02 -6.95
N ARG A 91 -6.33 3.92 -6.09
CA ARG A 91 -4.89 4.07 -5.86
C ARG A 91 -4.25 2.76 -5.39
N ILE A 92 -4.89 2.02 -4.48
CA ILE A 92 -4.37 0.74 -3.97
C ILE A 92 -4.35 -0.34 -5.05
N LEU A 93 -5.37 -0.42 -5.89
CA LEU A 93 -5.43 -1.43 -6.96
C LEU A 93 -4.40 -1.17 -8.06
N ASP A 94 -4.04 0.10 -8.28
CA ASP A 94 -3.01 0.51 -9.23
C ASP A 94 -1.58 0.50 -8.63
N GLU A 95 -1.43 0.20 -7.34
CA GLU A 95 -0.11 0.15 -6.68
C GLU A 95 0.73 -1.04 -7.19
N LEU A 96 1.97 -0.73 -7.59
CA LEU A 96 3.00 -1.73 -7.90
C LEU A 96 4.19 -1.59 -6.95
N PRO A 97 4.95 -2.68 -6.70
CA PRO A 97 6.23 -2.59 -6.03
C PRO A 97 7.16 -1.58 -6.71
N ALA A 98 7.95 -0.85 -5.91
CA ALA A 98 8.91 0.14 -6.41
C ALA A 98 9.96 -0.45 -7.38
N ASP A 99 10.23 -1.76 -7.29
CA ASP A 99 11.16 -2.52 -8.12
C ASP A 99 10.48 -3.35 -9.22
N SER A 100 9.17 -3.14 -9.47
CA SER A 100 8.37 -3.95 -10.40
C SER A 100 8.83 -3.92 -11.86
N GLY A 101 9.81 -3.09 -12.22
CA GLY A 101 10.38 -3.01 -13.55
C GLY A 101 9.46 -2.40 -14.61
N TYR A 102 8.26 -1.97 -14.22
CA TYR A 102 7.31 -1.27 -15.10
C TYR A 102 7.67 0.20 -15.22
N ASN A 103 7.81 0.67 -16.46
CA ASN A 103 7.96 2.07 -16.80
C ASN A 103 6.58 2.69 -17.01
N TRP A 104 6.12 3.53 -16.07
CA TRP A 104 4.83 4.23 -16.18
C TRP A 104 4.70 5.06 -17.47
N ALA A 105 5.80 5.56 -18.03
CA ALA A 105 5.78 6.32 -19.29
C ALA A 105 5.46 5.47 -20.53
N GLU A 106 5.51 4.13 -20.45
CA GLU A 106 5.11 3.23 -21.54
C GLU A 106 3.66 2.73 -21.43
N LEU A 107 3.06 2.81 -20.23
CA LEU A 107 1.64 2.45 -20.01
C LEU A 107 0.69 3.60 -20.35
N ASP A 108 1.17 4.85 -20.32
CA ASP A 108 0.49 6.03 -20.88
C ASP A 108 0.64 6.13 -22.42
N GLY A 109 0.54 5.00 -23.12
CA GLY A 109 0.32 5.00 -24.57
C GLY A 109 -0.93 5.82 -24.92
N PRO A 110 -0.96 6.50 -26.08
CA PRO A 110 -1.95 7.54 -26.35
C PRO A 110 -3.35 6.98 -26.12
N SER A 111 -4.09 7.63 -25.23
CA SER A 111 -5.52 7.44 -25.00
C SER A 111 -6.25 7.45 -26.35
N SER A 112 -6.42 6.29 -26.95
CA SER A 112 -7.26 6.09 -28.13
C SER A 112 -8.69 5.96 -27.63
N LEU A 113 -9.29 7.11 -27.30
CA LEU A 113 -10.72 7.30 -27.48
C LEU A 113 -10.92 7.72 -28.93
N ASP A 114 -11.08 6.72 -29.80
CA ASP A 114 -11.81 6.82 -31.06
C ASP A 114 -13.13 6.05 -30.91
#